data_AF-A0A377ZME2-F1
#
_entry.id   AF-A0A377ZME2-F1
#
_cell.length_a   1.000
_cell.length_b   1.000
_cell.length_c   1.000
_cell.angle_alpha   90.00
_cell.angle_beta   90.00
_cell.angle_gamma   90.00
#
_symmetry.space_group_name_H-M   'P 1'
#
loop_
_entity.id
_entity.type
_entity.pdbx_description
1 polymer ?
#
loop_
_entity_poly.entity_id
_entity_poly.type
_entity_poly.pdbx_seq_one_letter_code
_entity_poly.pdbx_strand_id
1 'polypeptide(L)'
;MDQVPADVTAESAGNESPAKRFVGYVIERIAKDNGFAARLKRADNPATEYQSWEILAGFGIDLEKEWQRLPYCVIGAALAKAKPASNGTITLGAAIAGCYPEGNQSEQAKARLRRLLACTSTSEACRILRPLLALMASRSVTPDFAGLLNELQWFSGSSRERIRARWAQEFYRRAGEAAGSEARNSHD
;
A
#
# COMPACT_ATOMS: atom_id res chain seq x y z
N MET A 1 16.53 -8.87 22.94
CA MET A 1 15.74 -7.67 23.27
C MET A 1 16.23 -6.59 22.33
N ASP A 2 15.76 -6.61 21.10
CA ASP A 2 16.15 -5.62 20.09
C ASP A 2 15.25 -4.42 20.25
N GLN A 3 15.81 -3.35 20.81
CA GLN A 3 15.13 -2.08 20.97
C GLN A 3 14.72 -1.55 19.58
N VAL A 4 13.43 -1.22 19.43
CA VAL A 4 12.97 -0.26 18.42
C VAL A 4 13.86 0.98 18.57
N PRO A 5 14.46 1.51 17.49
CA PRO A 5 15.40 2.62 17.62
C PRO A 5 14.66 3.84 18.16
N ALA A 6 14.86 4.11 19.44
CA ALA A 6 14.57 5.36 20.10
C ALA A 6 15.78 6.30 19.93
N ASP A 7 16.23 6.50 18.69
CA ASP A 7 16.94 7.71 18.27
C ASP A 7 17.10 7.70 16.74
N VAL A 8 16.29 8.48 16.05
CA VAL A 8 16.61 8.96 14.70
C VAL A 8 16.58 10.46 14.81
N THR A 9 17.74 11.01 15.17
CA THR A 9 18.27 12.32 14.78
C THR A 9 17.19 13.30 14.34
N ALA A 10 16.72 14.05 15.33
CA ALA A 10 15.87 15.22 15.18
C ALA A 10 16.59 16.30 14.39
N GLU A 11 16.59 16.22 13.06
CA GLU A 11 16.97 17.33 12.16
C GLU A 11 16.49 17.06 10.72
N SER A 12 15.17 16.85 10.59
CA SER A 12 14.30 17.12 9.40
C SER A 12 12.87 16.52 9.57
N ALA A 13 12.57 15.88 10.71
CA ALA A 13 11.35 15.09 10.96
C ALA A 13 10.09 15.92 11.31
N GLY A 14 9.80 16.99 10.57
CA GLY A 14 8.70 17.90 10.88
C GLY A 14 7.34 17.61 10.23
N ASN A 15 7.23 16.76 9.20
CA ASN A 15 5.97 16.64 8.44
C ASN A 15 5.77 15.31 7.68
N GLU A 16 6.47 14.23 8.06
CA GLU A 16 6.31 12.95 7.37
C GLU A 16 5.15 12.14 7.95
N SER A 17 4.25 11.65 7.09
CA SER A 17 3.06 10.92 7.55
C SER A 17 3.45 9.59 8.24
N PRO A 18 2.66 9.12 9.23
CA PRO A 18 2.92 7.83 9.89
C PRO A 18 3.06 6.66 8.91
N ALA A 19 2.30 6.69 7.82
CA ALA A 19 2.37 5.69 6.76
C ALA A 19 3.71 5.69 6.02
N LYS A 20 4.24 6.88 5.67
CA LYS A 20 5.56 7.01 5.02
C LYS A 20 6.68 6.52 5.92
N ARG A 21 6.67 6.93 7.19
CA ARG A 21 7.64 6.47 8.20
C ARG A 21 7.64 4.95 8.36
N PHE A 22 6.47 4.32 8.44
CA PHE A 22 6.36 2.86 8.50
C PHE A 22 6.90 2.18 7.24
N VAL A 23 6.47 2.63 6.06
CA VAL A 23 6.88 2.01 4.78
C VAL A 23 8.39 2.16 4.57
N GLY A 24 8.96 3.34 4.81
CA GLY A 24 10.39 3.60 4.69
C GLY A 24 11.21 2.68 5.61
N TYR A 25 10.83 2.61 6.90
CA TYR A 25 11.49 1.73 7.86
C TYR A 25 11.40 0.25 7.44
N VAL A 26 10.22 -0.22 7.02
CA VAL A 26 10.05 -1.61 6.58
C VAL A 26 10.94 -1.92 5.38
N ILE A 27 10.97 -1.06 4.36
CA ILE A 27 11.81 -1.25 3.15
C ILE A 27 13.28 -1.33 3.53
N GLU A 28 13.77 -0.42 4.38
CA GLU A 28 15.16 -0.44 4.83
C GLU A 28 15.48 -1.72 5.61
N ARG A 29 14.59 -2.13 6.52
CA ARG A 29 14.84 -3.26 7.43
C ARG A 29 14.74 -4.61 6.74
N ILE A 30 13.79 -4.82 5.80
CA ILE A 30 13.68 -6.09 5.07
C ILE A 30 14.88 -6.38 4.16
N ALA A 31 15.64 -5.35 3.78
CA ALA A 31 16.89 -5.50 3.02
C ALA A 31 18.04 -6.00 3.90
N LYS A 32 18.02 -5.68 5.20
CA LYS A 32 19.10 -5.97 6.17
C LYS A 32 18.83 -7.21 7.03
N ASP A 33 17.57 -7.55 7.27
CA ASP A 33 17.16 -8.55 8.27
C ASP A 33 16.10 -9.52 7.70
N ASN A 34 16.56 -10.73 7.35
CA ASN A 34 15.69 -11.78 6.82
C ASN A 34 14.70 -12.33 7.87
N GLY A 35 15.05 -12.29 9.15
CA GLY A 35 14.17 -12.72 10.25
C GLY A 35 13.01 -11.75 10.44
N PHE A 36 13.30 -10.44 10.39
CA PHE A 36 12.29 -9.38 10.33
C PHE A 36 11.35 -9.57 9.14
N ALA A 37 11.91 -9.77 7.93
CA ALA A 37 11.10 -10.02 6.74
C ALA A 37 10.20 -11.26 6.89
N ALA A 38 10.71 -12.36 7.46
CA ALA A 38 9.94 -13.58 7.66
C ALA A 38 8.76 -13.39 8.64
N ARG A 39 8.96 -12.66 9.74
CA ARG A 39 7.89 -12.29 10.69
C ARG A 39 6.82 -11.43 10.02
N LEU A 40 7.23 -10.44 9.24
CA LEU A 40 6.30 -9.52 8.58
C LEU A 40 5.51 -10.19 7.45
N LYS A 41 6.11 -11.14 6.72
CA LYS A 41 5.39 -11.96 5.72
C LYS A 41 4.21 -12.73 6.30
N ARG A 42 4.26 -13.09 7.59
CA ARG A 42 3.22 -13.85 8.30
C ARG A 42 2.10 -12.97 8.88
N ALA A 43 2.26 -11.64 8.80
CA ALA A 43 1.25 -10.69 9.27
C ALA A 43 -0.07 -10.77 8.50
N ASP A 44 -0.09 -11.37 7.29
CA ASP A 44 -1.32 -11.54 6.53
C ASP A 44 -2.05 -12.86 6.81
N ASN A 45 -1.58 -13.68 7.77
CA ASN A 45 -2.29 -14.87 8.22
C ASN A 45 -2.72 -14.70 9.69
N PRO A 46 -4.04 -14.69 10.00
CA PRO A 46 -4.55 -14.52 11.37
C PRO A 46 -3.92 -15.47 12.40
N ALA A 47 -3.60 -16.70 12.01
CA ALA A 47 -3.02 -17.69 12.92
C ALA A 47 -1.56 -17.39 13.32
N THR A 48 -0.87 -16.57 12.53
CA THR A 48 0.55 -16.24 12.73
C THR A 48 0.81 -14.75 12.86
N GLU A 49 -0.25 -13.95 12.87
CA GLU A 49 -0.17 -12.50 12.82
C GLU A 49 0.58 -11.92 14.03
N TYR A 50 0.40 -12.54 15.21
CA TYR A 50 1.05 -12.15 16.46
C TYR A 50 2.57 -12.06 16.37
N GLN A 51 3.20 -12.77 15.41
CA GLN A 51 4.65 -12.71 15.18
C GLN A 51 5.11 -11.33 14.68
N SER A 52 4.20 -10.51 14.18
CA SER A 52 4.46 -9.14 13.70
C SER A 52 4.07 -8.06 14.72
N TRP A 53 3.40 -8.42 15.82
CA TRP A 53 2.84 -7.45 16.76
C TRP A 53 3.89 -6.60 17.48
N GLU A 54 5.07 -7.16 17.78
CA GLU A 54 6.19 -6.38 18.33
C GLU A 54 6.55 -5.20 17.40
N ILE A 55 6.60 -5.46 16.09
CA ILE A 55 6.90 -4.44 15.09
C ILE A 55 5.78 -3.39 15.08
N LEU A 56 4.53 -3.83 15.01
CA LEU A 56 3.38 -2.91 14.94
C LEU A 56 3.22 -2.06 16.21
N ALA A 57 3.39 -2.66 17.39
CA ALA A 57 3.35 -1.97 18.67
C ALA A 57 4.48 -0.91 18.77
N GLY A 58 5.67 -1.20 18.24
CA GLY A 58 6.76 -0.24 18.13
C GLY A 58 6.43 1.03 17.30
N PHE A 59 5.42 0.95 16.42
CA PHE A 59 4.90 2.09 15.67
C PHE A 59 3.70 2.77 16.35
N GLY A 60 3.30 2.33 17.55
CA GLY A 60 2.14 2.86 18.26
C GLY A 60 0.81 2.44 17.66
N ILE A 61 0.77 1.31 16.95
CA ILE A 61 -0.46 0.78 16.36
C ILE A 61 -1.25 0.04 17.44
N ASP A 62 -2.50 0.44 17.63
CA ASP A 62 -3.43 -0.26 18.52
C ASP A 62 -3.81 -1.61 17.91
N LEU A 63 -3.37 -2.69 18.56
CA LEU A 63 -3.53 -4.05 18.05
C LEU A 63 -4.97 -4.59 18.20
N GLU A 64 -5.77 -4.01 19.10
CA GLU A 64 -7.16 -4.41 19.31
C GLU A 64 -8.07 -3.85 18.22
N LYS A 65 -7.69 -2.71 17.63
CA LYS A 65 -8.44 -2.06 16.56
C LYS A 65 -8.07 -2.66 15.20
N GLU A 66 -8.86 -3.64 14.73
CA GLU A 66 -8.62 -4.30 13.44
C GLU A 66 -8.50 -3.32 12.26
N TRP A 67 -9.33 -2.27 12.24
CA TRP A 67 -9.30 -1.26 11.19
C TRP A 67 -8.02 -0.42 11.19
N GLN A 68 -7.30 -0.37 12.31
CA GLN A 68 -5.98 0.24 12.42
C GLN A 68 -4.87 -0.78 12.16
N ARG A 69 -4.99 -2.01 12.68
CA ARG A 69 -3.96 -3.05 12.59
C ARG A 69 -3.83 -3.69 11.20
N LEU A 70 -4.96 -4.10 10.60
CA LEU A 70 -4.96 -4.87 9.35
C LEU A 70 -4.30 -4.15 8.16
N PRO A 71 -4.44 -2.82 7.98
CA PRO A 71 -3.72 -2.08 6.94
C PRO A 71 -2.21 -2.26 7.04
N TYR A 72 -1.62 -2.10 8.23
CA TYR A 72 -0.18 -2.28 8.42
C TYR A 72 0.25 -3.73 8.23
N CYS A 73 -0.57 -4.70 8.67
CA CYS A 73 -0.32 -6.13 8.40
C CYS A 73 -0.25 -6.42 6.89
N VAL A 74 -1.23 -5.96 6.11
CA VAL A 74 -1.30 -6.22 4.67
C VAL A 74 -0.17 -5.52 3.93
N ILE A 75 0.11 -4.26 4.25
CA ILE A 75 1.17 -3.49 3.59
C ILE A 75 2.54 -4.02 3.97
N GLY A 76 2.78 -4.30 5.26
CA GLY A 76 4.03 -4.90 5.73
C GLY A 76 4.30 -6.26 5.08
N ALA A 77 3.30 -7.14 5.04
CA ALA A 77 3.45 -8.45 4.39
C ALA A 77 3.72 -8.31 2.90
N ALA A 78 3.05 -7.39 2.21
CA ALA A 78 3.28 -7.13 0.79
C ALA A 78 4.70 -6.61 0.52
N LEU A 79 5.18 -5.65 1.31
CA LEU A 79 6.56 -5.13 1.23
C LEU A 79 7.57 -6.26 1.48
N ALA A 80 7.39 -7.08 2.51
CA ALA A 80 8.31 -8.17 2.83
C ALA A 80 8.34 -9.28 1.76
N LYS A 81 7.24 -9.46 1.01
CA LYS A 81 7.14 -10.39 -0.12
C LYS A 81 7.78 -9.82 -1.38
N ALA A 82 7.48 -8.56 -1.71
CA ALA A 82 7.96 -7.91 -2.94
C ALA A 82 9.42 -7.42 -2.85
N LYS A 83 9.89 -7.08 -1.65
CA LYS A 83 11.21 -6.49 -1.38
C LYS A 83 11.58 -5.35 -2.36
N PRO A 84 10.72 -4.32 -2.51
CA PRO A 84 11.02 -3.22 -3.42
C PRO A 84 12.22 -2.41 -2.91
N ALA A 85 12.98 -1.80 -3.82
CA ALA A 85 14.11 -0.94 -3.46
C ALA A 85 13.67 0.38 -2.82
N SER A 86 12.48 0.88 -3.18
CA SER A 86 11.88 2.11 -2.66
C SER A 86 10.36 2.03 -2.68
N ASN A 87 9.69 2.96 -2.00
CA ASN A 87 8.24 3.12 -2.16
C ASN A 87 7.92 3.45 -3.63
N GLY A 88 6.81 2.93 -4.14
CA GLY A 88 6.35 3.24 -5.48
C GLY A 88 5.72 4.63 -5.57
N THR A 89 5.49 5.08 -6.81
CA THR A 89 4.79 6.33 -7.12
C THR A 89 3.46 6.10 -7.85
N ILE A 90 3.19 4.84 -8.22
CA ILE A 90 1.99 4.46 -8.98
C ILE A 90 0.83 4.33 -8.00
N THR A 91 -0.23 5.11 -8.21
CA THR A 91 -1.42 5.03 -7.36
C THR A 91 -2.15 3.69 -7.52
N LEU A 92 -2.99 3.30 -6.55
CA LEU A 92 -3.58 1.96 -6.53
C LEU A 92 -4.39 1.65 -7.80
N GLY A 93 -5.24 2.58 -8.24
CA GLY A 93 -6.06 2.36 -9.44
C GLY A 93 -5.20 2.14 -10.69
N ALA A 94 -4.17 2.97 -10.87
CA ALA A 94 -3.22 2.84 -11.98
C ALA A 94 -2.40 1.54 -11.88
N ALA A 95 -2.00 1.13 -10.67
CA ALA A 95 -1.26 -0.11 -10.45
C ALA A 95 -2.09 -1.36 -10.81
N ILE A 96 -3.39 -1.36 -10.52
CA ILE A 96 -4.29 -2.47 -10.93
C ILE A 96 -4.35 -2.56 -12.45
N ALA A 97 -4.51 -1.44 -13.15
CA ALA A 97 -4.49 -1.42 -14.61
C ALA A 97 -3.13 -1.89 -15.16
N GLY A 98 -2.02 -1.41 -14.59
CA GLY A 98 -0.65 -1.76 -14.98
C GLY A 98 -0.28 -3.23 -14.83
N CYS A 99 -1.09 -4.03 -14.12
CA CYS A 99 -0.90 -5.49 -14.05
C CYS A 99 -1.32 -6.23 -15.33
N TYR A 100 -1.94 -5.54 -16.29
CA TYR A 100 -2.54 -6.12 -17.49
C TYR A 100 -2.05 -5.41 -18.76
N PRO A 101 -1.74 -6.14 -19.86
CA PRO A 101 -1.30 -5.53 -21.12
C PRO A 101 -2.32 -4.56 -21.70
N GLU A 102 -3.61 -4.88 -21.60
CA GLU A 102 -4.73 -4.03 -22.04
C GLU A 102 -5.06 -2.91 -21.04
N GLY A 103 -4.31 -2.78 -19.95
CA GLY A 103 -4.50 -1.77 -18.93
C GLY A 103 -5.92 -1.77 -18.37
N ASN A 104 -6.55 -0.60 -18.40
CA ASN A 104 -7.92 -0.39 -17.92
C ASN A 104 -9.01 -0.93 -18.86
N GLN A 105 -8.65 -1.48 -20.03
CA GLN A 105 -9.57 -2.15 -20.93
C GLN A 105 -9.77 -3.63 -20.59
N SER A 106 -8.85 -4.24 -19.83
CA SER A 106 -8.96 -5.64 -19.40
C SER A 106 -10.18 -5.88 -18.52
N GLU A 107 -11.01 -6.86 -18.88
CA GLU A 107 -12.16 -7.27 -18.05
C GLU A 107 -11.74 -7.83 -16.69
N GLN A 108 -10.60 -8.52 -16.62
CA GLN A 108 -10.03 -9.01 -15.37
C GLN A 108 -9.60 -7.85 -14.46
N ALA A 109 -8.99 -6.80 -15.04
CA ALA A 109 -8.63 -5.59 -14.30
C ALA A 109 -9.87 -4.88 -13.74
N LYS A 110 -10.88 -4.68 -14.59
CA LYS A 110 -12.17 -4.07 -14.19
C LYS A 110 -12.87 -4.87 -13.10
N ALA A 111 -12.92 -6.20 -13.21
CA ALA A 111 -13.53 -7.08 -12.21
C ALA A 111 -12.84 -6.97 -10.85
N ARG A 112 -11.51 -6.93 -10.82
CA ARG A 112 -10.72 -6.75 -9.60
C ARG A 112 -10.96 -5.39 -8.96
N LEU A 113 -10.97 -4.32 -9.76
CA LEU A 113 -11.30 -2.99 -9.26
C LEU A 113 -12.72 -2.97 -8.67
N ARG A 114 -13.73 -3.43 -9.41
CA ARG A 114 -15.14 -3.45 -8.94
C ARG A 114 -15.28 -4.20 -7.61
N ARG A 115 -14.59 -5.33 -7.46
CA ARG A 115 -14.56 -6.09 -6.19
C ARG A 115 -13.98 -5.28 -5.03
N LEU A 116 -12.89 -4.54 -5.27
CA LEU A 116 -12.30 -3.67 -4.26
C LEU A 116 -13.24 -2.50 -3.91
N LEU A 117 -13.84 -1.86 -4.92
CA LEU A 117 -14.78 -0.75 -4.73
C LEU A 117 -16.05 -1.18 -3.97
N ALA A 118 -16.45 -2.44 -4.06
CA ALA A 118 -17.60 -2.96 -3.31
C ALA A 118 -17.32 -3.15 -1.80
N CYS A 119 -16.06 -3.15 -1.36
CA CYS A 119 -15.69 -3.43 0.04
C CYS A 119 -16.28 -2.39 1.00
N THR A 120 -17.04 -2.82 2.00
CA THR A 120 -17.74 -1.96 2.96
C THR A 120 -16.94 -1.75 4.25
N SER A 121 -15.84 -2.46 4.46
CA SER A 121 -14.98 -2.27 5.64
C SER A 121 -13.50 -2.27 5.26
N THR A 122 -12.67 -1.68 6.12
CA THR A 122 -11.22 -1.75 6.01
C THR A 122 -10.75 -3.21 6.01
N SER A 123 -11.36 -4.07 6.83
CA SER A 123 -11.05 -5.51 6.88
C SER A 123 -11.36 -6.22 5.56
N GLU A 124 -12.51 -5.93 4.92
CA GLU A 124 -12.83 -6.46 3.59
C GLU A 124 -11.83 -5.96 2.52
N ALA A 125 -11.53 -4.66 2.51
CA ALA A 125 -10.56 -4.08 1.58
C ALA A 125 -9.19 -4.75 1.74
N CYS A 126 -8.72 -4.93 2.97
CA CYS A 126 -7.48 -5.64 3.29
C CYS A 126 -7.48 -7.09 2.76
N ARG A 127 -8.59 -7.83 2.89
CA ARG A 127 -8.71 -9.20 2.36
C ARG A 127 -8.61 -9.24 0.83
N ILE A 128 -9.24 -8.28 0.14
CA ILE A 128 -9.18 -8.19 -1.33
C ILE A 128 -7.81 -7.72 -1.81
N LEU A 129 -7.15 -6.84 -1.07
CA LEU A 129 -5.84 -6.30 -1.42
C LEU A 129 -4.72 -7.34 -1.34
N ARG A 130 -4.78 -8.30 -0.40
CA ARG A 130 -3.75 -9.36 -0.28
C ARG A 130 -3.41 -10.06 -1.61
N PRO A 131 -4.38 -10.67 -2.33
CA PRO A 131 -4.10 -11.27 -3.63
C PRO A 131 -3.82 -10.25 -4.75
N LEU A 132 -4.24 -8.98 -4.61
CA LEU A 132 -3.91 -7.93 -5.58
C LEU A 132 -2.46 -7.48 -5.48
N LEU A 133 -1.95 -7.27 -4.27
CA LEU A 133 -0.56 -6.89 -4.02
C LEU A 133 0.40 -8.02 -4.41
N ALA A 134 0.01 -9.28 -4.21
CA ALA A 134 0.76 -10.43 -4.71
C ALA A 134 0.82 -10.46 -6.25
N LEU A 135 -0.30 -10.16 -6.93
CA LEU A 135 -0.33 -10.02 -8.38
C LEU A 135 0.60 -8.88 -8.85
N MET A 136 0.51 -7.71 -8.22
CA MET A 136 1.38 -6.55 -8.54
C MET A 136 2.85 -6.93 -8.45
N ALA A 137 3.26 -7.60 -7.37
CA ALA A 137 4.62 -8.10 -7.20
C ALA A 137 5.03 -9.07 -8.34
N SER A 138 4.16 -10.00 -8.72
CA SER A 138 4.43 -10.94 -9.83
C SER A 138 4.53 -10.28 -11.21
N ARG A 139 4.04 -9.04 -11.35
CA ARG A 139 4.07 -8.23 -12.57
C ARG A 139 5.08 -7.08 -12.50
N SER A 140 5.93 -7.05 -11.46
CA SER A 140 6.89 -5.98 -11.21
C SER A 140 6.24 -4.58 -11.12
N VAL A 141 4.97 -4.52 -10.72
CA VAL A 141 4.26 -3.27 -10.47
C VAL A 141 4.42 -2.90 -9.00
N THR A 142 5.00 -1.74 -8.72
CA THR A 142 5.22 -1.26 -7.35
C THR A 142 4.29 -0.07 -7.07
N PRO A 143 3.18 -0.27 -6.31
CA PRO A 143 2.30 0.83 -5.96
C PRO A 143 2.93 1.76 -4.92
N ASP A 144 2.36 2.96 -4.77
CA ASP A 144 2.58 3.83 -3.61
C ASP A 144 1.98 3.17 -2.35
N PHE A 145 2.80 2.38 -1.65
CA PHE A 145 2.40 1.67 -0.43
C PHE A 145 2.08 2.64 0.71
N ALA A 146 2.80 3.76 0.80
CA ALA A 146 2.56 4.76 1.84
C ALA A 146 1.22 5.48 1.63
N GLY A 147 0.92 5.86 0.38
CA GLY A 147 -0.38 6.40 -0.02
C GLY A 147 -1.51 5.41 0.27
N LEU A 148 -1.35 4.15 -0.16
CA LEU A 148 -2.34 3.10 0.06
C LEU A 148 -2.58 2.82 1.56
N LEU A 149 -1.52 2.74 2.36
CA LEU A 149 -1.62 2.55 3.81
C LEU A 149 -2.41 3.70 4.45
N ASN A 150 -2.10 4.94 4.09
CA ASN A 150 -2.83 6.10 4.59
C ASN A 150 -4.30 6.05 4.19
N GLU A 151 -4.64 5.70 2.94
CA GLU A 151 -6.03 5.58 2.50
C GLU A 151 -6.80 4.51 3.27
N LEU A 152 -6.19 3.36 3.53
CA LEU A 152 -6.82 2.28 4.29
C LEU A 152 -7.14 2.67 5.75
N GLN A 153 -6.30 3.50 6.38
CA GLN A 153 -6.55 4.04 7.71
C GLN A 153 -7.82 4.91 7.78
N TRP A 154 -8.20 5.51 6.65
CA TRP A 154 -9.38 6.38 6.53
C TRP A 154 -10.53 5.74 5.76
N PHE A 155 -10.49 4.42 5.52
CA PHE A 155 -11.50 3.69 4.72
C PHE A 155 -12.79 3.41 5.51
N SER A 156 -13.45 4.46 6.00
CA SER A 156 -14.70 4.38 6.76
C SER A 156 -15.62 5.58 6.46
N GLY A 157 -16.91 5.44 6.79
CA GLY A 157 -17.90 6.51 6.64
C GLY A 157 -17.86 7.21 5.27
N SER A 158 -17.95 8.55 5.28
CA SER A 158 -17.88 9.39 4.07
C SER A 158 -16.50 9.42 3.40
N SER A 159 -15.43 9.08 4.13
CA SER A 159 -14.08 8.97 3.57
C SER A 159 -13.94 7.78 2.63
N ARG A 160 -14.61 6.66 2.95
CA ARG A 160 -14.64 5.45 2.12
C ARG A 160 -15.10 5.74 0.71
N GLU A 161 -16.18 6.51 0.54
CA GLU A 161 -16.73 6.82 -0.77
C GLU A 161 -15.78 7.70 -1.60
N ARG A 162 -15.14 8.70 -0.95
CA ARG A 162 -14.11 9.51 -1.59
C ARG A 162 -12.90 8.69 -2.03
N ILE A 163 -12.46 7.73 -1.23
CA ILE A 163 -11.34 6.83 -1.57
C ILE A 163 -11.72 5.92 -2.74
N ARG A 164 -12.91 5.33 -2.73
CA ARG A 164 -13.41 4.50 -3.85
C ARG A 164 -13.47 5.30 -5.15
N ALA A 165 -14.02 6.51 -5.11
CA ALA A 165 -14.08 7.39 -6.27
C ALA A 165 -12.68 7.71 -6.80
N ARG A 166 -11.72 8.00 -5.91
CA ARG A 166 -10.32 8.23 -6.28
C ARG A 166 -9.70 7.01 -6.96
N TRP A 167 -9.80 5.82 -6.36
CA TRP A 167 -9.26 4.59 -6.96
C TRP A 167 -9.86 4.31 -8.34
N ALA A 168 -11.16 4.58 -8.52
CA ALA A 168 -11.82 4.46 -9.82
C ALA A 168 -11.27 5.47 -10.84
N GLN A 169 -11.15 6.74 -10.47
CA GLN A 169 -10.60 7.79 -11.33
C GLN A 169 -9.15 7.47 -11.74
N GLU A 170 -8.33 7.03 -10.79
CA GLU A 170 -6.95 6.64 -11.04
C GLU A 170 -6.84 5.48 -12.04
N PHE A 171 -7.75 4.51 -11.97
CA PHE A 171 -7.80 3.36 -12.88
C PHE A 171 -8.24 3.75 -14.29
N TYR A 172 -9.26 4.60 -14.43
CA TYR A 172 -9.82 4.97 -15.73
C TYR A 172 -9.10 6.14 -16.41
N ARG A 173 -8.25 6.87 -15.69
CA ARG A 173 -7.40 7.93 -16.27
C ARG A 173 -6.58 7.36 -17.43
N ARG A 174 -6.67 8.00 -18.60
CA ARG A 174 -5.95 7.56 -19.79
C ARG A 174 -4.45 7.71 -19.56
N ALA A 175 -3.69 6.65 -19.83
CA ALA A 175 -2.22 6.68 -19.78
C ALA A 175 -1.58 7.72 -20.73
N GLY A 176 -2.36 8.30 -21.66
CA GLY A 176 -1.90 9.26 -22.67
C GLY A 176 -1.96 10.74 -22.31
N GLU A 177 -2.44 11.14 -21.11
CA GLU A 177 -2.53 12.57 -20.76
C GLU A 177 -1.26 13.12 -20.09
N ALA A 178 -0.36 12.27 -19.60
CA ALA A 178 0.90 12.72 -18.98
C ALA A 178 1.96 13.17 -20.01
N ALA A 179 1.90 12.69 -21.25
CA ALA A 179 2.83 13.06 -22.32
C ALA A 179 2.29 14.18 -23.25
N GLY A 180 0.99 14.48 -23.19
CA GLY A 180 0.33 15.45 -24.08
C GLY A 180 0.29 16.89 -23.59
N SER A 181 0.72 17.16 -22.34
CA SER A 181 0.69 18.51 -21.77
C SER A 181 1.96 19.33 -22.06
N GLU A 182 3.10 18.69 -22.36
CA GLU A 182 4.35 19.41 -22.74
C GLU A 182 4.39 19.78 -24.23
N ALA A 183 3.69 19.04 -25.09
CA ALA A 183 3.67 19.32 -26.54
C ALA A 183 2.71 20.45 -26.96
N ARG A 184 1.81 20.91 -26.06
CA ARG A 184 0.83 21.95 -26.38
C ARG A 184 1.26 23.38 -26.02
N ASN A 185 2.42 23.56 -25.40
CA ASN A 185 2.95 24.88 -25.02
C ASN A 185 4.13 25.37 -25.89
N SER A 186 4.38 24.75 -27.05
CA SER A 186 5.48 25.12 -27.96
C SER A 186 5.01 25.53 -29.36
N HIS A 187 3.84 26.16 -29.45
CA HIS A 187 3.43 26.93 -30.64
C HIS A 187 2.38 27.98 -30.24
N ASP A 188 2.87 29.15 -29.80
CA ASP A 188 2.45 30.47 -30.27
C ASP A 188 3.50 31.50 -29.83
#